data_AF-A0A060C5E3-F1
#
_entry.id   AF-A0A060C5E3-F1
#
_cell.length_a   1.000
_cell.length_b   1.000
_cell.length_c   1.000
_cell.angle_alpha   90.00
_cell.angle_beta   90.00
_cell.angle_gamma   90.00
#
_symmetry.space_group_name_H-M   'P 1'
#
loop_
_entity.id
_entity.type
_entity.pdbx_description
1 polymer ?
#
loop_
_entity_poly.entity_id
_entity_poly.type
_entity_poly.pdbx_seq_one_letter_code
_entity_poly.pdbx_strand_id
1 'polypeptide(L)'
;MQKAAESALDGYTGAIVILDPSTGAVLAKASSPTYEYSDVSTMIQSGSSGGALLDRTTQVRYAPGSTFKTVTLAAALESGKATLSTTYSAPSSIDIGGASITNDDGESWSSLSLIDAYAYSANTVFAQVEPK
;
A
#
# COMPACT_ATOMS: atom_id res chain seq x y z
N MET A 1 11.44 -19.10 -2.91
CA MET A 1 10.69 -17.85 -2.72
C MET A 1 9.50 -18.04 -1.80
N GLN A 2 8.60 -19.00 -2.09
CA GLN A 2 7.43 -19.30 -1.25
C GLN A 2 7.74 -19.47 0.25
N LYS A 3 8.65 -20.38 0.63
CA LYS A 3 9.03 -20.58 2.04
C LYS A 3 9.50 -19.31 2.75
N ALA A 4 10.21 -18.42 2.04
CA ALA A 4 10.65 -17.16 2.62
C ALA A 4 9.48 -16.18 2.84
N ALA A 5 8.50 -16.17 1.93
CA ALA A 5 7.28 -15.36 2.08
C ALA A 5 6.42 -15.87 3.24
N GLU A 6 6.30 -17.19 3.42
CA GLU A 6 5.60 -17.79 4.56
C GLU A 6 6.31 -17.44 5.88
N SER A 7 7.62 -17.66 5.96
CA SER A 7 8.39 -17.32 7.17
C SER A 7 8.35 -15.83 7.53
N ALA A 8 8.26 -14.94 6.54
CA ALA A 8 8.10 -13.50 6.79
C ALA A 8 6.72 -13.13 7.36
N LEU A 9 5.73 -14.01 7.23
CA LEU A 9 4.38 -13.85 7.78
C LEU A 9 4.17 -14.59 9.11
N ASP A 10 5.17 -15.31 9.62
CA ASP A 10 5.06 -16.04 10.88
C ASP A 10 4.70 -15.09 12.03
N GLY A 11 3.57 -15.35 12.70
CA GLY A 11 3.04 -14.52 13.78
C GLY A 11 2.30 -13.25 13.33
N TYR A 12 2.22 -12.98 12.02
CA TYR A 12 1.53 -11.81 11.46
C TYR A 12 0.29 -12.22 10.67
N THR A 13 -0.70 -11.34 10.62
CA THR A 13 -1.86 -11.46 9.72
C THR A 13 -1.64 -10.58 8.50
N GLY A 14 -1.63 -11.15 7.30
CA GLY A 14 -1.30 -10.39 6.10
C GLY A 14 -1.12 -11.25 4.86
N ALA A 15 -0.49 -10.67 3.84
CA ALA A 15 -0.25 -11.31 2.56
C ALA A 15 1.08 -10.85 1.97
N ILE A 16 1.74 -11.75 1.23
CA ILE A 16 2.93 -11.45 0.43
C ILE A 16 2.73 -12.07 -0.96
N VAL A 17 2.99 -11.28 -2.00
CA VAL A 17 3.02 -11.73 -3.40
C VAL A 17 4.37 -11.33 -3.99
N ILE A 18 5.03 -12.27 -4.66
CA ILE A 18 6.27 -12.02 -5.40
C ILE A 18 6.00 -12.34 -6.87
N LEU A 19 6.24 -11.37 -7.74
CA LEU A 19 6.01 -11.48 -9.18
C LEU A 19 7.32 -11.36 -9.94
N ASP A 20 7.42 -12.07 -11.06
CA ASP A 20 8.29 -11.67 -12.15
C ASP A 20 7.60 -10.53 -12.92
N PRO A 21 8.11 -9.29 -12.88
CA PRO A 21 7.45 -8.15 -13.52
C PRO A 21 7.49 -8.22 -15.06
N SER A 22 8.38 -9.02 -15.65
CA SER A 22 8.51 -9.14 -17.11
C SER A 22 7.50 -10.12 -17.72
N THR A 23 7.08 -11.12 -16.94
CA THR A 23 6.18 -12.20 -17.40
C THR A 23 4.84 -12.20 -16.67
N GLY A 24 4.73 -11.55 -15.52
CA GLY A 24 3.58 -11.64 -14.62
C GLY A 24 3.53 -12.95 -13.83
N ALA A 25 4.56 -13.81 -13.92
CA ALA A 25 4.57 -15.08 -13.21
C ALA A 25 4.57 -14.88 -11.69
N VAL A 26 3.70 -15.62 -10.99
CA VAL A 26 3.63 -15.61 -9.53
C VAL A 26 4.70 -16.55 -8.97
N LEU A 27 5.75 -15.99 -8.39
CA LEU A 27 6.89 -16.73 -7.83
C LEU A 27 6.65 -17.12 -6.36
N ALA A 28 5.81 -16.36 -5.67
CA ALA A 28 5.27 -16.70 -4.36
C ALA A 28 3.92 -16.00 -4.12
N LYS A 29 3.05 -16.66 -3.37
CA LYS A 29 1.73 -16.18 -2.95
C LYS A 29 1.43 -16.76 -1.58
N ALA A 30 1.59 -15.96 -0.54
CA ALA A 30 1.41 -16.37 0.85
C ALA A 30 0.32 -15.52 1.51
N SER A 31 -0.57 -16.17 2.26
CA SER A 31 -1.64 -15.55 3.04
C SER A 31 -1.53 -16.08 4.47
N SER A 32 -1.62 -15.19 5.47
CA SER A 32 -1.55 -15.55 6.88
C SER A 32 -2.68 -14.91 7.70
N PRO A 33 -3.29 -15.63 8.66
CA PRO A 33 -3.05 -17.03 9.02
C PRO A 33 -3.34 -17.99 7.86
N THR A 34 -2.62 -19.11 7.82
CA THR A 34 -2.79 -20.19 6.83
C THR A 34 -3.38 -21.44 7.49
N TYR A 35 -3.62 -22.50 6.72
CA TYR A 35 -4.17 -23.77 7.19
C TYR A 35 -3.49 -24.95 6.48
N GLU A 36 -3.54 -26.12 7.12
CA GLU A 36 -3.25 -27.39 6.48
C GLU A 36 -4.52 -27.99 5.88
N TYR A 37 -4.40 -28.69 4.75
CA TYR A 37 -5.55 -29.31 4.08
C TYR A 37 -6.31 -30.31 4.96
N SER A 38 -5.61 -30.96 5.90
CA SER A 38 -6.20 -31.89 6.86
C SER A 38 -7.21 -31.24 7.80
N ASP A 39 -7.11 -29.92 8.02
CA ASP A 39 -7.87 -29.22 9.04
C ASP A 39 -9.11 -28.51 8.46
N VAL A 40 -9.21 -28.44 7.13
CA VAL A 40 -10.27 -27.70 6.44
C VAL A 40 -11.67 -28.18 6.83
N SER A 41 -11.89 -29.49 6.88
CA SER A 41 -13.18 -30.06 7.25
C SER A 41 -13.59 -29.66 8.67
N THR A 42 -12.65 -29.71 9.61
CA THR A 42 -12.83 -29.28 11.00
C THR A 42 -13.10 -27.78 11.09
N MET A 43 -12.37 -26.94 10.35
CA MET A 43 -12.57 -25.48 10.33
C MET A 43 -13.92 -25.08 9.73
N ILE A 44 -14.39 -25.79 8.71
CA ILE A 44 -15.71 -25.56 8.12
C ILE A 44 -16.80 -25.97 9.10
N GLN A 45 -16.66 -27.15 9.73
CA GLN A 45 -17.65 -27.65 10.70
C GLN A 45 -17.73 -26.80 11.96
N SER A 46 -16.60 -26.29 12.46
CA SER A 46 -16.58 -25.41 13.64
C SER A 46 -17.13 -24.01 13.35
N GLY A 47 -17.25 -23.62 12.09
CA GLY A 47 -17.64 -22.27 11.67
C GLY A 47 -16.61 -21.20 12.04
N SER A 48 -15.41 -21.58 12.49
CA SER A 48 -14.36 -20.67 12.93
C SER A 48 -13.00 -21.14 12.45
N SER A 49 -12.38 -20.34 11.58
CA SER A 49 -11.02 -20.56 11.07
C SER A 49 -10.04 -19.49 11.54
N GLY A 50 -10.46 -18.54 12.38
CA GLY A 50 -9.64 -17.37 12.71
C GLY A 50 -9.25 -16.53 11.47
N GLY A 51 -10.00 -16.66 10.37
CA GLY A 51 -9.68 -16.05 9.09
C GLY A 51 -8.62 -16.81 8.27
N ALA A 52 -8.22 -18.02 8.65
CA ALA A 52 -7.24 -18.81 7.89
C ALA A 52 -7.73 -19.21 6.50
N LEU A 53 -9.04 -19.45 6.34
CA LEU A 53 -9.64 -19.79 5.05
C LEU A 53 -9.74 -18.61 4.06
N LEU A 54 -9.42 -17.40 4.50
CA LEU A 54 -9.48 -16.20 3.68
C LEU A 54 -8.17 -15.98 2.92
N ASP A 55 -8.25 -15.90 1.60
CA ASP A 55 -7.09 -15.55 0.78
C ASP A 55 -6.87 -14.04 0.77
N ARG A 56 -5.97 -13.56 1.63
CA ARG A 56 -5.63 -12.14 1.75
C ARG A 56 -4.90 -11.57 0.54
N THR A 57 -4.37 -12.41 -0.34
CA THR A 57 -3.66 -11.94 -1.54
C THR A 57 -4.62 -11.50 -2.65
N THR A 58 -5.84 -12.05 -2.71
CA THR A 58 -6.77 -11.81 -3.83
C THR A 58 -8.22 -11.53 -3.44
N GLN A 59 -8.64 -11.90 -2.23
CA GLN A 59 -10.05 -11.82 -1.79
C GLN A 59 -10.28 -10.72 -0.76
N VAL A 60 -9.23 -10.03 -0.33
CA VAL A 60 -9.29 -8.96 0.68
C VAL A 60 -8.91 -7.62 0.06
N ARG A 61 -9.62 -6.58 0.47
CA ARG A 61 -9.33 -5.19 0.08
C ARG A 61 -8.69 -4.47 1.25
N TYR A 62 -7.55 -3.84 0.98
CA TYR A 62 -6.83 -2.98 1.91
C TYR A 62 -6.82 -1.56 1.39
N ALA A 63 -6.90 -0.57 2.28
CA ALA A 63 -6.53 0.78 1.91
C ALA A 63 -5.01 0.80 1.65
N PRO A 64 -4.55 1.15 0.44
CA PRO A 64 -3.12 1.08 0.09
C PRO A 64 -2.27 2.14 0.82
N GLY A 65 -2.89 3.20 1.35
CA GLY A 65 -2.17 4.32 1.97
C GLY A 65 -1.14 4.93 1.00
N SER A 66 0.01 5.34 1.53
CA SER A 66 1.08 5.97 0.75
C SER A 66 1.64 5.11 -0.37
N THR A 67 1.44 3.79 -0.39
CA THR A 67 1.86 2.96 -1.54
C THR A 67 1.13 3.34 -2.84
N PHE A 68 -0.09 3.90 -2.73
CA PHE A 68 -0.87 4.40 -3.87
C PHE A 68 -0.29 5.67 -4.50
N LYS A 69 0.58 6.41 -3.78
CA LYS A 69 1.28 7.59 -4.31
C LYS A 69 2.08 7.28 -5.57
N THR A 70 2.51 6.03 -5.76
CA THR A 70 3.14 5.57 -7.01
C THR A 70 2.22 5.81 -8.22
N VAL A 71 0.93 5.51 -8.09
CA VAL A 71 -0.08 5.70 -9.15
C VAL A 71 -0.34 7.19 -9.36
N THR A 72 -0.53 7.96 -8.29
CA THR A 72 -0.73 9.42 -8.37
C THR A 72 0.46 10.12 -9.02
N LEU A 73 1.68 9.74 -8.65
CA LEU A 73 2.92 10.27 -9.23
C LEU A 73 2.99 9.95 -10.73
N ALA A 74 2.77 8.69 -11.12
CA ALA A 74 2.78 8.29 -12.52
C ALA A 74 1.76 9.10 -13.35
N ALA A 75 0.53 9.25 -12.86
CA ALA A 75 -0.52 10.02 -13.55
C ALA A 75 -0.16 11.52 -13.66
N ALA A 76 0.43 12.11 -12.62
CA ALA A 76 0.84 13.52 -12.63
C ALA A 76 1.98 13.79 -13.64
N LEU A 77 2.92 12.84 -13.77
CA LEU A 77 4.01 12.92 -14.75
C LEU A 77 3.48 12.68 -16.17
N GLU A 78 2.66 11.65 -16.38
CA GLU A 78 2.11 11.29 -17.70
C GLU A 78 1.21 12.39 -18.27
N SER A 79 0.38 13.01 -17.44
CA SER A 79 -0.47 14.14 -17.85
C SER A 79 0.29 15.44 -18.07
N GLY A 80 1.59 15.51 -17.73
CA GLY A 80 2.39 16.75 -17.77
C GLY A 80 2.00 17.77 -16.71
N LYS A 81 1.15 17.41 -15.73
CA LYS A 81 0.72 18.29 -14.63
C LYS A 81 1.89 18.70 -13.73
N ALA A 82 2.86 17.81 -13.56
CA ALA A 82 4.05 18.05 -12.76
C ALA A 82 5.28 17.35 -13.36
N THR A 83 6.46 17.81 -12.94
CA THR A 83 7.74 17.11 -13.13
C THR A 83 8.26 16.67 -11.77
N LEU A 84 9.24 15.77 -11.72
CA LEU A 84 9.90 15.38 -10.47
C LEU A 84 10.50 16.57 -9.71
N SER A 85 10.92 17.61 -10.43
CA SER A 85 11.46 18.86 -9.88
C SER A 85 10.40 19.90 -9.51
N THR A 86 9.12 19.70 -9.85
CA THR A 86 8.05 20.64 -9.48
C THR A 86 7.93 20.69 -7.96
N THR A 87 7.97 21.89 -7.39
CA THR A 87 7.95 22.09 -5.94
C THR A 87 6.57 22.48 -5.43
N TYR A 88 6.22 21.95 -4.27
CA TYR A 88 4.96 22.24 -3.58
C TYR A 88 5.24 22.72 -2.15
N SER A 89 4.33 23.53 -1.61
CA SER A 89 4.30 23.80 -0.16
C SER A 89 4.02 22.49 0.57
N ALA A 90 4.75 22.21 1.65
CA ALA A 90 4.67 20.95 2.38
C ALA A 90 4.47 21.16 3.89
N PRO A 91 3.45 21.93 4.30
CA PRO A 91 3.16 22.15 5.72
C PRO A 91 2.72 20.85 6.38
N SER A 92 2.76 20.80 7.71
CA SER A 92 2.24 19.68 8.50
C SER A 92 0.74 19.43 8.34
N SER A 93 -0.03 20.46 7.96
CA SER A 93 -1.45 20.35 7.63
C SER A 93 -1.84 21.31 6.52
N ILE A 94 -2.75 20.87 5.64
CA ILE A 94 -3.41 21.70 4.63
C ILE A 94 -4.91 21.36 4.57
N ASP A 95 -5.77 22.36 4.41
CA ASP A 95 -7.20 22.14 4.20
C ASP A 95 -7.53 22.01 2.72
N ILE A 96 -8.10 20.87 2.33
CA ILE A 96 -8.53 20.58 0.96
C ILE A 96 -9.96 20.05 1.02
N GLY A 97 -10.88 20.69 0.27
CA GLY A 97 -12.28 20.25 0.22
C GLY A 97 -13.04 20.35 1.56
N GLY A 98 -12.57 21.19 2.49
CA GLY A 98 -13.17 21.37 3.82
C GLY A 98 -12.72 20.35 4.86
N ALA A 99 -11.71 19.53 4.56
CA ALA A 99 -11.07 18.61 5.51
C ALA A 99 -9.56 18.87 5.60
N SER A 100 -9.02 18.69 6.79
CA SER A 100 -7.58 18.77 7.06
C SER A 100 -6.88 17.49 6.60
N ILE A 101 -5.85 17.66 5.75
CA ILE A 101 -4.89 16.62 5.37
C ILE A 101 -3.60 16.90 6.11
N THR A 102 -3.06 15.91 6.82
CA THR A 102 -1.85 16.06 7.64
C THR A 102 -0.73 15.15 7.16
N ASN A 103 0.51 15.62 7.27
CA ASN A 103 1.67 14.73 7.17
C ASN A 103 1.75 13.80 8.37
N ASP A 104 2.47 12.69 8.20
CA ASP A 104 2.75 11.77 9.30
C ASP A 104 3.59 12.48 10.37
N ASP A 105 3.37 12.15 11.64
CA ASP A 105 4.07 12.73 12.80
C ASP A 105 4.17 14.28 12.86
N GLY A 106 3.30 15.00 12.14
CA GLY A 106 3.31 16.46 12.08
C GLY A 106 4.52 17.05 11.34
N GLU A 107 5.16 16.28 10.46
CA GLU A 107 6.30 16.74 9.67
C GLU A 107 5.93 17.94 8.80
N SER A 108 6.81 18.95 8.79
CA SER A 108 6.58 20.20 8.08
C SER A 108 7.84 20.65 7.38
N TRP A 109 7.70 21.02 6.11
CA TRP A 109 8.75 21.61 5.30
C TRP A 109 8.23 22.88 4.64
N SER A 110 9.13 23.84 4.38
CA SER A 110 8.77 25.05 3.64
C SER A 110 8.29 24.71 2.22
N SER A 111 9.03 23.83 1.55
CA SER A 111 8.65 23.22 0.28
C SER A 111 9.40 21.92 0.06
N LEU A 112 8.83 21.04 -0.77
CA LEU A 112 9.49 19.84 -1.28
C LEU A 112 9.33 19.77 -2.79
N SER A 113 10.34 19.26 -3.48
CA SER A 113 10.17 18.78 -4.86
C SER A 113 9.26 17.55 -4.87
N LEU A 114 8.62 17.24 -6.00
CA LEU A 114 7.74 16.08 -6.09
C LEU A 114 8.49 14.75 -5.83
N ILE A 115 9.76 14.65 -6.23
CA ILE A 115 10.59 13.49 -5.91
C ILE A 115 10.90 13.39 -4.42
N ASP A 116 11.20 14.51 -3.75
CA ASP A 116 11.44 14.51 -2.30
C ASP A 116 10.14 14.21 -1.53
N ALA A 117 9.02 14.78 -1.96
CA ALA A 117 7.72 14.51 -1.36
C ALA A 117 7.32 13.04 -1.50
N TYR A 118 7.71 12.37 -2.59
CA TYR A 118 7.50 10.93 -2.74
C TYR A 118 8.41 10.14 -1.79
N ALA A 119 9.69 10.52 -1.69
CA ALA A 119 10.65 9.87 -0.80
C ALA A 119 10.29 10.01 0.69
N TYR A 120 9.85 11.20 1.12
CA TYR A 120 9.38 11.47 2.47
C TYR A 120 7.91 11.07 2.69
N SER A 121 7.22 10.58 1.66
CA SER A 121 5.80 10.22 1.76
C SER A 121 4.93 11.38 2.29
N ALA A 122 5.19 12.62 1.84
CA ALA A 122 4.46 13.82 2.28
C ALA A 122 3.00 13.81 1.79
N ASN A 123 2.04 13.69 2.71
CA ASN A 123 0.60 13.64 2.39
C ASN A 123 0.10 14.98 1.85
N THR A 124 0.51 16.10 2.44
CA THR A 124 0.03 17.43 2.06
C THR A 124 0.45 17.81 0.65
N VAL A 125 1.62 17.35 0.18
CA VAL A 125 2.04 17.51 -1.21
C VAL A 125 1.21 16.62 -2.14
N PHE A 126 1.08 15.32 -1.83
CA PHE A 126 0.36 14.40 -2.72
C PHE A 126 -1.12 14.73 -2.86
N ALA A 127 -1.75 15.31 -1.83
CA ALA A 127 -3.11 15.82 -1.92
C ALA A 127 -3.26 17.04 -2.86
N GLN A 128 -2.21 17.87 -3.02
CA GLN A 128 -2.20 18.97 -4.00
C GLN A 128 -1.99 18.46 -5.43
N VAL A 129 -1.26 17.35 -5.59
CA VAL A 129 -0.93 16.75 -6.89
C VAL A 129 -2.14 16.03 -7.50
N GLU A 130 -3.13 15.61 -6.69
CA GLU A 130 -4.28 14.82 -7.15
C GLU A 130 -4.95 15.39 -8.42
N PRO A 131 -5.13 14.57 -9.47
CA PRO A 131 -5.92 14.94 -10.63
C PRO A 131 -7.35 15.30 -10.20
N LYS A 132 -7.93 16.35 -10.79
CA LYS A 132 -9.38 16.58 -10.70
C LYS A 132 -10.13 15.55 -11.53
#